data_AF-A0AAD7RIT4-F1
#
_entry.id   AF-A0AAD7RIT4-F1
#
_cell.length_a   1.000
_cell.length_b   1.000
_cell.length_c   1.000
_cell.angle_alpha   90.00
_cell.angle_beta   90.00
_cell.angle_gamma   90.00
#
_symmetry.space_group_name_H-M   'P 1'
#
loop_
_entity.id
_entity.type
_entity.pdbx_description
1 polymer ?
#
loop_
_entity_poly.entity_id
_entity_poly.type
_entity_poly.pdbx_seq_one_letter_code
_entity_poly.pdbx_strand_id
1 'polypeptide(L)'
;MEAYEGFKRDWLEDEKPKTQFHDKMTKKRLKMFSDIRKKPSASNPNKVILQADRKLFAHMVLVAESRHLQMSDVLSHPLGPLPWALSNGDGTLRKTNKAVLARELEKQVLPAETIPGPSATIIDGMSLVQKMKGNDQTFSQRAASAQTQILHEGARSQRIYVVFDVYQEDSIKNAKSEQGCTTGIQFRNIAPGHRIQQWRRFLSSSANKANLIRFLVGEWKTPKLRDRLNDKQLYVASEESCLHITKDQ
;
A
#
# COMPACT_ATOMS: atom_id res chain seq x y z
N MET A 1 24.53 -10.17 24.28
CA MET A 1 25.40 -11.08 25.07
C MET A 1 25.05 -11.02 26.54
N GLU A 2 25.08 -9.85 27.17
CA GLU A 2 24.79 -9.67 28.61
C GLU A 2 23.45 -10.26 29.12
N ALA A 3 22.36 -10.16 28.35
CA ALA A 3 21.06 -10.71 28.74
C ALA A 3 21.03 -12.25 28.77
N TYR A 4 21.85 -12.90 27.94
CA TYR A 4 22.00 -14.36 27.88
C TYR A 4 22.89 -14.86 29.03
N GLU A 5 24.02 -14.18 29.27
CA GLU A 5 24.89 -14.45 30.42
C GLU A 5 24.17 -14.27 31.78
N GLY A 6 23.24 -13.32 31.86
CA GLY A 6 22.37 -13.18 33.04
C GLY A 6 21.39 -14.34 33.20
N PHE A 7 20.78 -14.81 32.10
CA PHE A 7 19.89 -15.98 32.15
C PHE A 7 20.63 -17.25 32.57
N LYS A 8 21.82 -17.48 31.99
CA LYS A 8 22.65 -18.65 32.26
C LYS A 8 23.03 -18.74 33.73
N ARG A 9 23.46 -17.62 34.33
CA ARG A 9 23.74 -17.53 35.77
C ARG A 9 22.52 -17.78 36.64
N ASP A 10 21.41 -17.06 36.39
CA ASP A 10 20.26 -17.08 37.30
C ASP A 10 19.44 -18.39 37.23
N TRP A 11 19.50 -19.13 36.10
CA TRP A 11 18.68 -20.32 35.86
C TRP A 11 19.44 -21.64 35.68
N LEU A 12 20.71 -21.63 35.24
CA LEU A 12 21.40 -22.84 34.78
C LEU A 12 22.70 -23.15 35.52
N GLU A 13 23.46 -22.14 35.96
CA GLU A 13 24.84 -22.33 36.44
C GLU A 13 25.02 -22.22 37.96
N ASP A 14 24.13 -21.52 38.69
CA ASP A 14 24.22 -21.45 40.16
C ASP A 14 23.71 -22.75 40.81
N GLU A 15 24.51 -23.36 41.70
CA GLU A 15 24.16 -24.59 42.46
C GLU A 15 22.87 -24.46 43.29
N LYS A 16 22.49 -23.22 43.64
CA LYS A 16 21.17 -22.85 44.15
C LYS A 16 20.55 -21.81 43.20
N PRO A 17 19.77 -22.24 42.20
CA PRO A 17 19.18 -21.30 41.26
C PRO A 17 18.25 -20.34 42.01
N LYS A 18 18.36 -19.03 41.71
CA LYS A 18 17.57 -17.98 42.37
C LYS A 18 16.08 -18.04 42.04
N THR A 19 15.75 -18.77 40.97
CA THR A 19 14.39 -19.00 40.48
C THR A 19 14.18 -20.50 40.27
N GLN A 20 13.00 -21.00 40.63
CA GLN A 20 12.68 -22.42 40.45
C GLN A 20 12.40 -22.73 38.98
N PHE A 21 12.65 -23.98 38.57
CA PHE A 21 12.47 -24.43 37.20
C PHE A 21 11.04 -24.19 36.64
N HIS A 22 10.03 -24.24 37.51
CA HIS A 22 8.63 -24.03 37.12
C HIS A 22 8.17 -22.56 37.19
N ASP A 23 9.05 -21.63 37.58
CA ASP A 23 8.70 -20.22 37.64
C ASP A 23 8.45 -19.66 36.24
N LYS A 24 7.50 -18.73 36.13
CA LYS A 24 7.15 -18.11 34.85
C LYS A 24 8.28 -17.20 34.37
N MET A 25 8.92 -17.58 33.27
CA MET A 25 9.93 -16.73 32.64
C MET A 25 9.28 -15.50 32.01
N THR A 26 9.59 -14.31 32.54
CA THR A 26 9.03 -13.05 32.02
C THR A 26 9.73 -12.68 30.72
N LYS A 27 8.97 -12.36 29.67
CA LYS A 27 9.54 -11.95 28.37
C LYS A 27 10.37 -10.67 28.53
N LYS A 28 11.70 -10.79 28.42
CA LYS A 28 12.60 -9.63 28.33
C LYS A 28 12.34 -8.91 27.01
N ARG A 29 11.93 -7.63 27.06
CA ARG A 29 11.71 -6.77 25.89
C ARG A 29 13.05 -6.30 25.31
N LEU A 30 13.81 -7.24 24.74
CA LEU A 30 15.08 -6.92 24.08
C LEU A 30 14.81 -6.17 22.79
N LYS A 31 15.58 -5.11 22.53
CA LYS A 31 15.52 -4.39 21.26
C LYS A 31 16.11 -5.30 20.17
N MET A 32 15.32 -5.58 19.13
CA MET A 32 15.72 -6.35 17.96
C MET A 32 16.05 -5.42 16.78
N PHE A 33 16.64 -5.96 15.70
CA PHE A 33 16.86 -5.21 14.46
C PHE A 33 15.57 -4.63 13.86
N SER A 34 14.41 -5.25 14.13
CA SER A 34 13.09 -4.72 13.78
C SER A 34 12.72 -3.45 14.56
N ASP A 35 13.29 -3.24 15.76
CA ASP A 35 13.08 -2.03 16.55
C ASP A 35 13.91 -0.84 16.05
N ILE A 36 14.97 -1.07 15.26
CA ILE A 36 15.72 0.00 14.58
C ILE A 36 14.83 0.76 13.58
N ARG A 37 13.83 0.08 13.02
CA ARG A 37 12.88 0.69 12.07
C ARG A 37 11.74 1.46 12.74
N LYS A 38 11.62 1.38 14.08
CA LYS A 38 10.56 2.11 14.79
C LYS A 38 11.01 3.56 14.98
N LYS A 39 10.28 4.48 14.33
CA LYS A 39 10.45 5.92 14.56
C LYS A 39 10.30 6.21 16.06
N PRO A 40 11.23 6.94 16.70
CA PRO A 40 10.97 7.47 18.03
C PRO A 40 9.79 8.44 17.95
N SER A 41 8.77 8.22 18.77
CA SER A 41 7.70 9.20 18.97
C SER A 41 8.26 10.39 19.76
N ALA A 42 8.86 11.36 19.06
CA ALA A 42 9.26 12.60 19.70
C ALA A 42 8.01 13.39 20.10
N SER A 43 7.98 13.96 21.31
CA SER A 43 6.85 14.78 21.78
C SER A 43 6.65 16.05 20.94
N ASN A 44 7.67 16.47 20.18
CA ASN A 44 7.63 17.55 19.20
C ASN A 44 8.52 17.24 17.98
N PRO A 45 8.00 16.59 16.93
CA PRO A 45 8.78 16.20 15.75
C PRO A 45 9.43 17.40 15.05
N ASN A 46 8.76 18.55 15.00
CA ASN A 46 9.29 19.77 14.39
C ASN A 46 10.57 20.28 15.07
N LYS A 47 10.67 20.15 16.40
CA LYS A 47 11.87 20.59 17.14
C LYS A 47 13.09 19.73 16.79
N VAL A 48 12.88 18.42 16.63
CA VAL A 48 13.95 17.48 16.26
C VAL A 48 14.43 17.75 14.83
N ILE A 49 13.50 17.98 13.90
CA ILE A 49 13.80 18.33 12.51
C ILE A 49 14.61 19.64 12.44
N LEU A 50 14.14 20.71 13.10
CA LEU A 50 14.84 22.00 13.11
C LEU A 50 16.25 21.91 13.72
N GLN A 51 16.45 21.07 14.74
CA GLN A 51 17.78 20.84 15.31
C GLN A 51 18.71 20.09 14.35
N ALA A 52 18.18 19.12 13.60
CA ALA A 52 18.94 18.40 12.58
C ALA A 52 19.30 19.34 11.42
N ASP A 53 18.36 20.13 10.91
CA ASP A 53 18.58 21.11 9.85
C ASP A 53 19.61 22.16 10.28
N ARG A 54 19.49 22.69 11.51
CA ARG A 54 20.48 23.63 12.06
C ARG A 54 21.89 23.04 12.07
N LYS A 55 22.05 21.77 12.44
CA LYS A 55 23.36 21.09 12.42
C LYS A 55 23.87 20.93 10.99
N LEU A 56 23.00 20.55 10.06
CA LEU A 56 23.34 20.43 8.63
C LEU A 56 23.83 21.77 8.07
N PHE A 57 23.08 22.86 8.29
CA PHE A 57 23.48 24.19 7.85
C PHE A 57 24.81 24.65 8.47
N ALA A 58 25.03 24.39 9.77
CA ALA A 58 26.30 24.70 10.41
C ALA A 58 27.48 23.96 9.77
N HIS A 59 27.32 22.67 9.47
CA HIS A 59 28.33 21.90 8.74
C HIS A 59 28.55 22.43 7.32
N MET A 60 27.49 22.81 6.60
CA MET A 60 27.63 23.38 5.26
C MET A 60 28.43 24.67 5.26
N VAL A 61 28.21 25.57 6.21
CA VAL A 61 28.99 26.81 6.34
C VAL A 61 30.46 26.51 6.57
N LEU A 62 30.79 25.59 7.48
CA LEU A 62 32.17 25.16 7.75
C LEU A 62 32.84 24.52 6.52
N VAL A 63 32.11 23.69 5.78
CA VAL A 63 32.61 23.06 4.54
C VAL A 63 32.76 24.09 3.43
N ALA A 64 31.83 25.04 3.31
CA ALA A 64 31.91 26.11 2.32
C ALA A 64 33.10 27.04 2.56
N GLU A 65 33.39 27.36 3.82
CA GLU A 65 34.58 28.13 4.20
C GLU A 65 35.88 27.36 3.90
N SER A 66 35.96 26.08 4.29
CA SER A 66 37.18 25.26 4.07
C SER A 66 37.42 24.86 2.61
N ARG A 67 36.38 24.76 1.78
CA ARG A 67 36.47 24.33 0.38
C ARG A 67 36.16 25.42 -0.65
N HIS A 68 35.97 26.66 -0.20
CA HIS A 68 35.59 27.81 -1.04
C HIS A 68 34.36 27.53 -1.93
N LEU A 69 33.33 26.86 -1.38
CA LEU A 69 32.10 26.57 -2.12
C LEU A 69 31.21 27.81 -2.21
N GLN A 70 30.59 28.01 -3.37
CA GLN A 70 29.53 29.00 -3.55
C GLN A 70 28.22 28.47 -2.95
N MET A 71 27.74 29.12 -1.89
CA MET A 71 26.51 28.70 -1.19
C MET A 71 25.28 28.79 -2.09
N SER A 72 25.25 29.71 -3.07
CA SER A 72 24.18 29.78 -4.08
C SER A 72 24.01 28.46 -4.83
N ASP A 73 25.12 27.85 -5.22
CA ASP A 73 25.14 26.63 -6.02
C ASP A 73 24.74 25.44 -5.15
N VAL A 74 25.26 25.38 -3.93
CA VAL A 74 24.92 24.31 -2.98
C VAL A 74 23.42 24.33 -2.64
N LEU A 75 22.86 25.52 -2.41
CA LEU A 75 21.43 25.69 -2.10
C LEU A 75 20.51 25.52 -3.31
N SER A 76 21.05 25.50 -4.53
CA SER A 76 20.29 25.18 -5.74
C SER A 76 19.93 23.68 -5.84
N HIS A 77 20.57 22.84 -5.02
CA HIS A 77 20.36 21.40 -4.99
C HIS A 77 19.66 20.94 -3.69
N PRO A 78 18.93 19.81 -3.72
CA PRO A 78 18.33 19.23 -2.52
C PRO A 78 19.39 18.84 -1.48
N LEU A 79 19.30 19.42 -0.28
CA LEU A 79 20.22 19.13 0.83
C LEU A 79 19.83 17.88 1.63
N GLY A 80 18.63 17.37 1.39
CA GLY A 80 18.13 16.13 1.95
C GLY A 80 18.08 15.02 0.89
N PRO A 81 17.85 13.76 1.30
CA PRO A 81 17.75 12.62 0.38
C PRO A 81 16.61 12.77 -0.64
N LEU A 82 15.65 13.66 -0.38
CA LEU A 82 14.54 13.98 -1.26
C LEU A 82 14.30 15.51 -1.28
N PRO A 83 13.96 16.10 -2.44
CA PRO A 83 13.56 17.50 -2.52
C PRO A 83 12.38 17.81 -1.61
N TRP A 84 12.36 19.00 -0.99
CA TRP A 84 11.28 19.46 -0.11
C TRP A 84 9.89 19.49 -0.78
N ALA A 85 9.84 19.65 -2.11
CA ALA A 85 8.60 19.52 -2.87
C ALA A 85 7.97 18.12 -2.78
N LEU A 86 8.80 17.09 -2.57
CA LEU A 86 8.43 15.68 -2.56
C LEU A 86 8.52 15.03 -1.17
N SER A 87 9.06 15.71 -0.18
CA SER A 87 9.28 15.18 1.17
C SER A 87 8.55 15.97 2.26
N ASN A 88 8.31 15.31 3.39
CA ASN A 88 7.98 15.95 4.65
C ASN A 88 9.28 16.36 5.36
N GLY A 89 9.21 17.22 6.36
CA GLY A 89 10.40 17.68 7.10
C GLY A 89 11.19 16.55 7.80
N ASP A 90 10.59 15.38 8.01
CA ASP A 90 11.29 14.19 8.55
C ASP A 90 12.01 13.36 7.47
N GLY A 91 12.11 13.86 6.23
CA GLY A 91 12.74 13.19 5.10
C GLY A 91 11.89 12.09 4.45
N THR A 92 10.67 11.85 4.93
CA THR A 92 9.76 10.89 4.29
C THR A 92 9.07 11.46 3.07
N LEU A 93 8.70 10.63 2.09
CA LEU A 93 7.91 11.09 0.95
C LEU A 93 6.57 11.72 1.38
N ARG A 94 6.29 12.90 0.85
CA ARG A 94 5.02 13.61 1.03
C ARG A 94 3.91 12.88 0.30
N LYS A 95 2.86 12.47 1.03
CA LYS A 95 1.64 11.92 0.43
C LYS A 95 0.82 13.07 -0.14
N THR A 96 0.51 12.98 -1.44
CA THR A 96 -0.35 13.94 -2.12
C THR A 96 -1.80 13.48 -2.02
N ASN A 97 -2.71 14.40 -1.71
CA ASN A 97 -4.14 14.11 -1.69
C ASN A 97 -4.70 14.24 -3.11
N LYS A 98 -4.79 13.12 -3.84
CA LYS A 98 -5.35 13.07 -5.21
C LYS A 98 -6.75 13.68 -5.31
N ALA A 99 -7.56 13.61 -4.25
CA ALA A 99 -8.92 14.15 -4.25
C ALA A 99 -8.94 15.69 -4.37
N VAL A 100 -7.86 16.38 -3.96
CA VAL A 100 -7.77 17.83 -4.12
C VAL A 100 -7.70 18.19 -5.61
N LEU A 101 -6.87 17.50 -6.38
CA LEU A 101 -6.77 17.74 -7.83
C LEU A 101 -8.10 17.45 -8.53
N ALA A 102 -8.75 16.32 -8.21
CA ALA A 102 -10.05 15.99 -8.79
C ALA A 102 -11.09 17.10 -8.55
N ARG A 103 -11.16 17.62 -7.32
CA ARG A 103 -12.06 18.73 -6.97
C ARG A 103 -11.72 20.02 -7.71
N GLU A 104 -10.44 20.35 -7.89
CA GLU A 104 -10.05 21.54 -8.65
C GLU A 104 -10.38 21.42 -10.14
N LEU A 105 -10.30 20.21 -10.71
CA LEU A 105 -10.73 19.95 -12.09
C LEU A 105 -12.26 20.01 -12.22
N GLU A 106 -12.99 19.44 -11.26
CA GLU A 106 -14.47 19.47 -11.22
C GLU A 106 -15.02 20.91 -11.19
N LYS A 107 -14.32 21.86 -10.56
CA LYS A 107 -14.74 23.27 -10.56
C LYS A 107 -14.78 23.90 -11.96
N GLN A 108 -14.04 23.35 -12.92
CA GLN A 108 -13.94 23.88 -14.27
C GLN A 108 -14.92 23.23 -15.25
N VAL A 109 -15.76 22.29 -14.79
CA VAL A 109 -16.62 21.49 -15.65
C VAL A 109 -18.04 21.46 -15.07
N LEU A 110 -19.03 21.71 -15.91
CA LEU A 110 -20.43 21.50 -15.54
C LEU A 110 -20.76 19.99 -15.61
N PRO A 111 -21.48 19.42 -14.64
CA PRO A 111 -21.94 18.05 -14.72
C PRO A 111 -22.76 17.81 -16.00
N ALA A 112 -22.45 16.76 -16.74
CA ALA A 112 -23.27 16.37 -17.88
C ALA A 112 -24.60 15.79 -17.38
N GLU A 113 -25.72 16.46 -17.68
CA GLU A 113 -27.07 16.00 -17.30
C GLU A 113 -27.49 14.74 -18.08
N THR A 114 -27.00 14.62 -19.32
CA THR A 114 -27.30 13.49 -20.21
C THR A 114 -26.02 12.92 -20.79
N ILE A 115 -25.86 11.61 -20.70
CA ILE A 115 -24.78 10.87 -21.36
C ILE A 115 -25.33 10.38 -22.72
N PRO A 116 -24.83 10.89 -23.85
CA PRO A 116 -25.29 10.46 -25.16
C PRO A 116 -24.91 8.98 -25.41
N GLY A 117 -25.82 8.24 -26.04
CA GLY A 117 -25.58 6.86 -26.45
C GLY A 117 -24.85 6.79 -27.81
N PRO A 118 -24.01 5.77 -28.05
CA PRO A 118 -23.62 4.69 -27.13
C PRO A 118 -22.56 5.14 -26.11
N SER A 119 -22.77 4.80 -24.83
CA SER A 119 -21.85 5.14 -23.74
C SER A 119 -21.01 3.95 -23.28
N ALA A 120 -19.84 4.26 -22.73
CA ALA A 120 -19.00 3.31 -22.00
C ALA A 120 -18.90 3.71 -20.53
N THR A 121 -18.91 2.73 -19.63
CA THR A 121 -18.63 2.96 -18.21
C THR A 121 -17.20 2.54 -17.91
N ILE A 122 -16.39 3.46 -17.38
CA ILE A 122 -15.03 3.16 -16.91
C ILE A 122 -15.04 3.13 -15.38
N ILE A 123 -14.61 2.01 -14.81
CA ILE A 123 -14.63 1.74 -13.38
C ILE A 123 -13.19 1.57 -12.90
N ASP A 124 -12.81 2.30 -11.85
CA ASP A 124 -11.59 2.03 -11.08
C ASP A 124 -11.80 0.72 -10.30
N GLY A 125 -11.22 -0.37 -10.82
CA GLY A 125 -11.39 -1.70 -10.27
C GLY A 125 -10.83 -1.83 -8.86
N MET A 126 -9.75 -1.11 -8.54
CA MET A 126 -9.14 -1.17 -7.21
C MET A 126 -9.95 -0.40 -6.17
N SER A 127 -10.56 0.72 -6.57
CA SER A 127 -11.54 1.44 -5.73
C SER A 127 -12.74 0.55 -5.40
N LEU A 128 -13.29 -0.16 -6.39
CA LEU A 128 -14.39 -1.12 -6.19
C LEU A 128 -14.00 -2.22 -5.20
N VAL A 129 -12.85 -2.88 -5.40
CA VAL A 129 -12.31 -3.92 -4.51
C VAL A 129 -12.12 -3.39 -3.08
N GLN A 130 -11.68 -2.14 -2.91
CA GLN A 130 -11.49 -1.53 -1.59
C GLN A 130 -12.81 -1.18 -0.88
N LYS A 131 -13.90 -0.92 -1.61
CA LYS A 131 -15.23 -0.66 -1.02
C LYS A 131 -15.88 -1.94 -0.49
N MET A 132 -15.52 -3.10 -1.02
CA MET A 132 -16.06 -4.39 -0.58
C MET A 132 -15.64 -4.73 0.87
N LYS A 133 -16.58 -5.26 1.67
CA LYS A 133 -16.28 -5.89 2.95
C LYS A 133 -15.87 -7.32 2.70
N GLY A 134 -14.59 -7.69 2.83
CA GLY A 134 -14.09 -8.98 2.33
C GLY A 134 -14.17 -10.18 3.28
N ASN A 135 -14.36 -9.95 4.58
CA ASN A 135 -14.22 -11.01 5.60
C ASN A 135 -15.30 -12.12 5.46
N ASP A 136 -14.94 -13.31 5.91
CA ASP A 136 -15.75 -14.53 6.04
C ASP A 136 -16.35 -15.10 4.74
N GLN A 137 -15.97 -14.54 3.59
CA GLN A 137 -16.29 -15.09 2.28
C GLN A 137 -15.09 -15.75 1.63
N THR A 138 -15.36 -16.63 0.67
CA THR A 138 -14.33 -17.20 -0.19
C THR A 138 -13.92 -16.23 -1.29
N PHE A 139 -12.73 -16.43 -1.87
CA PHE A 139 -12.31 -15.60 -3.00
C PHE A 139 -13.25 -15.72 -4.22
N SER A 140 -13.81 -16.90 -4.53
CA SER A 140 -14.80 -17.02 -5.61
C SER A 140 -16.10 -16.26 -5.34
N GLN A 141 -16.58 -16.25 -4.10
CA GLN A 141 -17.71 -15.41 -3.71
C GLN A 141 -17.40 -13.93 -3.91
N ARG A 142 -16.15 -13.52 -3.68
CA ARG A 142 -15.69 -12.14 -3.97
C ARG A 142 -15.60 -11.84 -5.45
N ALA A 143 -15.10 -12.77 -6.27
CA ALA A 143 -15.10 -12.60 -7.71
C ALA A 143 -16.52 -12.40 -8.26
N ALA A 144 -17.47 -13.23 -7.82
CA ALA A 144 -18.86 -13.10 -8.19
C ALA A 144 -19.46 -11.76 -7.72
N SER A 145 -19.21 -11.37 -6.47
CA SER A 145 -19.72 -10.12 -5.88
C SER A 145 -19.16 -8.88 -6.58
N ALA A 146 -17.87 -8.89 -6.92
CA ALA A 146 -17.22 -7.79 -7.64
C ALA A 146 -17.83 -7.63 -9.04
N GLN A 147 -18.06 -8.74 -9.75
CA GLN A 147 -18.73 -8.70 -11.05
C GLN A 147 -20.17 -8.18 -10.95
N THR A 148 -20.92 -8.53 -9.89
CA THR A 148 -22.25 -7.95 -9.64
C THR A 148 -22.19 -6.43 -9.55
N GLN A 149 -21.21 -5.90 -8.81
CA GLN A 149 -21.05 -4.45 -8.64
C GLN A 149 -20.65 -3.77 -9.95
N ILE A 150 -19.75 -4.39 -10.73
CA ILE A 150 -19.35 -3.91 -12.06
C ILE A 150 -20.56 -3.82 -12.99
N LEU A 151 -21.39 -4.86 -13.03
CA LEU A 151 -22.59 -4.89 -13.87
C LEU A 151 -23.64 -3.88 -13.41
N HIS A 152 -23.75 -3.65 -12.10
CA HIS A 152 -24.64 -2.64 -11.53
C HIS A 152 -24.16 -1.22 -11.86
N GLU A 153 -22.88 -0.90 -11.66
CA GLU A 153 -22.30 0.40 -12.02
C GLU A 153 -22.33 0.66 -13.54
N GLY A 154 -22.17 -0.40 -14.34
CA GLY A 154 -22.26 -0.36 -15.80
C GLY A 154 -23.65 -0.66 -16.37
N ALA A 155 -24.72 -0.62 -15.58
CA ALA A 155 -26.05 -1.08 -16.00
C ALA A 155 -26.54 -0.37 -17.27
N ARG A 156 -26.27 0.93 -17.40
CA ARG A 156 -26.68 1.79 -18.53
C ARG A 156 -25.76 1.74 -19.75
N SER A 157 -24.63 1.04 -19.67
CA SER A 157 -23.65 0.97 -20.76
C SER A 157 -23.56 -0.45 -21.30
N GLN A 158 -23.45 -0.59 -22.62
CA GLN A 158 -23.17 -1.88 -23.25
C GLN A 158 -21.70 -2.27 -23.05
N ARG A 159 -20.80 -1.27 -23.03
CA ARG A 159 -19.36 -1.46 -22.81
C ARG A 159 -18.97 -1.04 -21.39
N ILE A 160 -18.31 -1.94 -20.68
CA ILE A 160 -17.80 -1.68 -19.33
C ILE A 160 -16.30 -1.91 -19.33
N TYR A 161 -15.52 -0.92 -18.92
CA TYR A 161 -14.08 -0.99 -18.76
C TYR A 161 -13.75 -1.01 -17.27
N VAL A 162 -13.13 -2.09 -16.79
CA VAL A 162 -12.61 -2.17 -15.43
C VAL A 162 -11.10 -1.98 -15.51
N VAL A 163 -10.61 -0.90 -14.91
CA VAL A 163 -9.20 -0.54 -14.94
C VAL A 163 -8.59 -0.82 -13.58
N PHE A 164 -7.67 -1.78 -13.53
CA PHE A 164 -6.91 -2.08 -12.32
C PHE A 164 -5.57 -1.35 -12.30
N ASP A 165 -5.17 -0.95 -11.08
CA ASP A 165 -3.83 -0.46 -10.81
C ASP A 165 -2.76 -1.51 -11.18
N VAL A 166 -1.67 -1.05 -11.82
CA VAL A 166 -0.44 -1.85 -11.99
C VAL A 166 0.47 -1.63 -10.78
N TYR A 167 0.94 -2.73 -10.18
CA TYR A 167 1.81 -2.71 -9.02
C TYR A 167 3.25 -3.01 -9.43
N GLN A 168 4.05 -1.96 -9.62
CA GLN A 168 5.49 -2.07 -9.91
C GLN A 168 6.31 -1.75 -8.66
N GLU A 169 7.35 -2.55 -8.41
CA GLU A 169 8.21 -2.42 -7.22
C GLU A 169 8.93 -1.06 -7.20
N ASP A 170 9.43 -0.61 -8.35
CA ASP A 170 10.19 0.64 -8.49
C ASP A 170 9.32 1.91 -8.63
N SER A 171 8.02 1.80 -8.41
CA SER A 171 7.13 2.95 -8.53
C SER A 171 7.20 3.87 -7.30
N ILE A 172 7.10 5.19 -7.52
CA ILE A 172 6.94 6.20 -6.46
C ILE A 172 5.77 5.86 -5.53
N LYS A 173 4.71 5.23 -6.07
CA LYS A 173 3.54 4.77 -5.31
C LYS A 173 3.91 3.65 -4.33
N ASN A 174 4.78 2.72 -4.72
CA ASN A 174 5.24 1.64 -3.84
C ASN A 174 6.10 2.18 -2.70
N ALA A 175 7.07 3.08 -2.99
CA ALA A 175 7.88 3.75 -1.96
C ALA A 175 7.04 4.52 -0.91
N LYS A 176 5.90 5.10 -1.32
CA LYS A 176 4.92 5.72 -0.39
C LYS A 176 4.08 4.70 0.39
N SER A 177 3.86 3.50 -0.16
CA SER A 177 3.04 2.44 0.43
C SER A 177 3.81 1.61 1.46
N GLU A 178 5.12 1.44 1.31
CA GLU A 178 5.97 0.71 2.26
C GLU A 178 5.90 1.27 3.69
N GLN A 179 5.70 2.58 3.84
CA GLN A 179 5.50 3.23 5.14
C GLN A 179 4.21 2.78 5.87
N GLY A 180 3.23 2.23 5.15
CA GLY A 180 1.99 1.68 5.71
C GLY A 180 1.92 0.15 5.64
N CYS A 181 2.96 -0.51 5.13
CA CYS A 181 3.01 -1.95 4.98
C CYS A 181 3.30 -2.57 6.35
N THR A 182 2.30 -3.20 6.96
CA THR A 182 2.59 -4.21 7.98
C THR A 182 3.13 -5.41 7.24
N THR A 183 4.28 -5.96 7.68
CA THR A 183 4.80 -7.24 7.23
C THR A 183 3.70 -8.29 7.44
N GLY A 184 2.93 -8.51 6.37
CA GLY A 184 1.74 -9.32 6.35
C GLY A 184 1.99 -10.55 5.51
N ILE A 185 1.24 -11.61 5.79
CA ILE A 185 1.31 -12.87 5.07
C ILE A 185 1.06 -12.58 3.58
N GLN A 186 2.05 -12.86 2.75
CA GLN A 186 1.89 -12.86 1.30
C GLN A 186 1.25 -14.18 0.89
N PHE A 187 0.11 -14.13 0.21
CA PHE A 187 -0.50 -15.31 -0.36
C PHE A 187 0.09 -15.52 -1.75
N ARG A 188 0.98 -16.50 -1.88
CA ARG A 188 1.58 -16.85 -3.19
C ARG A 188 0.50 -17.31 -4.19
N ASN A 189 -0.44 -18.13 -3.72
CA ASN A 189 -1.55 -18.64 -4.53
C ASN A 189 -2.89 -18.39 -3.84
N ILE A 190 -3.83 -17.82 -4.57
CA ILE A 190 -5.22 -17.63 -4.15
C ILE A 190 -6.04 -18.74 -4.80
N ALA A 191 -6.72 -19.55 -3.99
CA ALA A 191 -7.61 -20.59 -4.48
C ALA A 191 -9.09 -20.17 -4.29
N PRO A 192 -10.00 -20.59 -5.19
CA PRO A 192 -11.44 -20.35 -5.12
C PRO A 192 -12.07 -20.50 -3.73
N GLY A 193 -11.75 -21.61 -3.04
CA GLY A 193 -12.34 -21.98 -1.76
C GLY A 193 -11.69 -21.34 -0.53
N HIS A 194 -10.57 -20.62 -0.67
CA HIS A 194 -9.90 -20.01 0.48
C HIS A 194 -10.78 -18.92 1.10
N ARG A 195 -11.01 -19.02 2.42
CA ARG A 195 -11.76 -18.02 3.19
C ARG A 195 -10.88 -16.82 3.54
N ILE A 196 -11.44 -15.64 3.38
CA ILE A 196 -10.78 -14.36 3.67
C ILE A 196 -11.09 -13.96 5.11
N GLN A 197 -10.09 -13.94 5.98
CA GLN A 197 -10.27 -13.54 7.39
C GLN A 197 -9.92 -12.06 7.64
N GLN A 198 -8.90 -11.53 6.96
CA GLN A 198 -8.40 -10.17 7.18
C GLN A 198 -8.31 -9.39 5.86
N TRP A 199 -9.44 -9.04 5.27
CA TRP A 199 -9.49 -8.40 3.95
C TRP A 199 -8.68 -7.09 3.87
N ARG A 200 -8.84 -6.21 4.85
CA ARG A 200 -8.13 -4.92 4.87
C ARG A 200 -6.61 -5.09 4.94
N ARG A 201 -6.13 -6.07 5.70
CA ARG A 201 -4.71 -6.41 5.80
C ARG A 201 -4.22 -7.14 4.55
N PHE A 202 -5.05 -7.99 3.96
CA PHE A 202 -4.74 -8.62 2.68
C PHE A 202 -4.48 -7.55 1.61
N LEU A 203 -5.35 -6.55 1.52
CA LEU A 203 -5.22 -5.40 0.62
C LEU A 203 -4.18 -4.36 1.06
N SER A 204 -3.36 -4.57 2.10
CA SER A 204 -2.22 -3.67 2.36
C SER A 204 -0.97 -4.05 1.58
N SER A 205 -0.89 -5.28 1.07
CA SER A 205 0.23 -5.80 0.29
C SER A 205 -0.01 -5.61 -1.21
N SER A 206 0.94 -4.98 -1.92
CA SER A 206 0.92 -4.83 -3.38
C SER A 206 0.89 -6.18 -4.09
N ALA A 207 1.72 -7.13 -3.66
CA ALA A 207 1.74 -8.50 -4.18
C ALA A 207 0.38 -9.21 -4.03
N ASN A 208 -0.27 -9.08 -2.86
CA ASN A 208 -1.59 -9.67 -2.65
C ASN A 208 -2.65 -9.05 -3.56
N LYS A 209 -2.58 -7.73 -3.81
CA LYS A 209 -3.50 -7.06 -4.75
C LYS A 209 -3.29 -7.55 -6.18
N ALA A 210 -2.04 -7.66 -6.64
CA ALA A 210 -1.72 -8.19 -7.96
C ALA A 210 -2.25 -9.63 -8.13
N ASN A 211 -2.00 -10.49 -7.15
CA ASN A 211 -2.51 -11.87 -7.14
C ASN A 211 -4.05 -11.91 -7.12
N LEU A 212 -4.69 -11.01 -6.38
CA LEU A 212 -6.15 -10.88 -6.38
C LEU A 212 -6.69 -10.46 -7.74
N ILE A 213 -6.08 -9.47 -8.40
CA ILE A 213 -6.50 -9.02 -9.73
C ILE A 213 -6.44 -10.19 -10.72
N ARG A 214 -5.33 -10.93 -10.75
CA ARG A 214 -5.18 -12.13 -11.59
C ARG A 214 -6.28 -13.16 -11.30
N PHE A 215 -6.56 -13.41 -10.03
CA PHE A 215 -7.61 -14.33 -9.62
C PHE A 215 -9.00 -13.87 -10.07
N LEU A 216 -9.36 -12.59 -9.85
CA LEU A 216 -10.66 -12.02 -10.25
C LEU A 216 -10.87 -12.14 -11.76
N VAL A 217 -9.86 -11.75 -12.54
CA VAL A 217 -9.88 -11.83 -14.00
C VAL A 217 -10.02 -13.28 -14.47
N GLY A 218 -9.31 -14.22 -13.83
CA GLY A 218 -9.43 -15.65 -14.11
C GLY A 218 -10.84 -16.17 -13.85
N GLU A 219 -11.43 -15.85 -12.69
CA GLU A 219 -12.79 -16.26 -12.35
C GLU A 219 -13.83 -15.67 -13.30
N TRP A 220 -13.68 -14.41 -13.73
CA TRP A 220 -14.62 -13.78 -14.67
C TRP A 220 -14.62 -14.39 -16.07
N LYS A 221 -13.57 -15.12 -16.44
CA LYS A 221 -13.51 -15.91 -17.67
C LYS A 221 -14.20 -17.27 -17.55
N THR A 222 -14.61 -17.70 -16.35
CA THR A 222 -15.31 -18.97 -16.19
C THR A 222 -16.71 -18.90 -16.80
N PRO A 223 -17.25 -20.00 -17.39
CA PRO A 223 -18.58 -20.01 -18.01
C PRO A 223 -19.66 -19.45 -17.08
N LYS A 224 -19.66 -19.87 -15.81
CA LYS A 224 -20.61 -19.45 -14.79
C LYS A 224 -20.70 -17.93 -14.60
N LEU A 225 -19.57 -17.22 -14.69
CA LEU A 225 -19.54 -15.77 -14.54
C LEU A 225 -19.69 -15.05 -15.89
N ARG A 226 -19.28 -15.65 -17.00
CA ARG A 226 -19.52 -15.10 -18.35
C ARG A 226 -21.01 -15.05 -18.70
N ASP A 227 -21.78 -16.06 -18.29
CA ASP A 227 -23.23 -16.08 -18.49
C ASP A 227 -23.94 -14.87 -17.89
N ARG A 228 -23.36 -14.25 -16.85
CA ARG A 228 -23.92 -13.08 -16.16
C ARG A 228 -23.75 -11.78 -16.94
N LEU A 229 -22.89 -11.75 -17.96
CA LEU A 229 -22.66 -10.57 -18.79
C LEU A 229 -23.83 -10.30 -19.74
N ASN A 230 -24.65 -11.31 -20.06
CA ASN A 230 -25.71 -11.22 -21.07
C ASN A 230 -25.18 -10.64 -22.40
N ASP A 231 -25.65 -9.46 -22.78
CA ASP A 231 -25.31 -8.72 -24.00
C ASP A 231 -24.18 -7.68 -23.81
N LYS A 232 -23.62 -7.59 -22.59
CA LYS A 232 -22.59 -6.60 -22.24
C LYS A 232 -21.19 -7.06 -22.62
N GLN A 233 -20.37 -6.09 -23.02
CA GLN A 233 -18.94 -6.27 -23.32
C GLN A 233 -18.11 -5.80 -22.14
N LEU A 234 -17.40 -6.72 -21.48
CA LEU A 234 -16.52 -6.41 -20.36
C LEU A 234 -15.08 -6.34 -20.85
N TYR A 235 -14.46 -5.18 -20.73
CA TYR A 235 -13.04 -4.96 -20.95
C TYR A 235 -12.34 -4.83 -19.60
N VAL A 236 -11.27 -5.57 -19.38
CA VAL A 236 -10.50 -5.52 -18.14
C VAL A 236 -9.06 -5.18 -18.46
N ALA A 237 -8.62 -4.00 -18.04
CA ALA A 237 -7.22 -3.62 -18.08
C ALA A 237 -6.54 -4.11 -16.81
N SER A 238 -5.61 -5.05 -16.95
CA SER A 238 -4.81 -5.61 -15.87
C SER A 238 -3.38 -5.84 -16.35
N GLU A 239 -2.40 -5.39 -15.56
CA GLU A 239 -0.98 -5.45 -15.91
C GLU A 239 -0.72 -4.69 -17.22
N GLU A 240 -0.13 -5.33 -18.23
CA GLU A 240 0.21 -4.75 -19.52
C GLU A 240 -0.80 -5.13 -20.63
N SER A 241 -1.96 -5.70 -20.25
CA SER A 241 -2.94 -6.22 -21.20
C SER A 241 -4.35 -5.69 -20.95
N CYS A 242 -5.13 -5.59 -22.02
CA CYS A 242 -6.57 -5.34 -21.97
C CYS A 242 -7.31 -6.57 -22.49
N LEU A 243 -8.08 -7.21 -21.63
CA LEU A 243 -8.81 -8.44 -21.93
C LEU A 243 -10.26 -8.10 -22.26
N HIS A 244 -10.76 -8.63 -23.37
CA HIS A 244 -12.16 -8.58 -23.73
C HIS A 244 -12.83 -9.88 -23.29
N ILE A 245 -13.89 -9.76 -22.49
CA ILE A 245 -14.69 -10.88 -21.96
C ILE A 245 -16.15 -10.66 -22.40
N THR A 246 -16.68 -11.63 -23.12
CA THR A 246 -18.10 -11.71 -23.50
C THR A 246 -18.70 -13.04 -23.06
N LYS A 247 -20.02 -13.18 -23.21
CA LYS A 247 -20.72 -14.43 -22.93
C LYS A 247 -20.27 -15.58 -23.86
N ASP A 248 -20.11 -15.29 -25.15
CA ASP A 248 -19.95 -16.31 -26.21
C ASP A 248 -18.50 -16.75 -26.48
N GLN A 249 -17.54 -16.24 -25.70
CA GLN A 249 -16.12 -16.63 -25.79
C GLN A 249 -15.81 -17.95 -25.06
#